data_AF-A0A957MEH2-F1
#
_entry.id   AF-A0A957MEH2-F1
#
_cell.length_a   1.000
_cell.length_b   1.000
_cell.length_c   1.000
_cell.angle_alpha   90.00
_cell.angle_beta   90.00
_cell.angle_gamma   90.00
#
_symmetry.space_group_name_H-M   'P 1'
#
loop_
_entity.id
_entity.type
_entity.pdbx_description
1 polymer ?
#
loop_
_entity_poly.entity_id
_entity_poly.type
_entity_poly.pdbx_seq_one_letter_code
_entity_poly.pdbx_strand_id
1 'polypeptide(L)' 'NKFDIAKQLGYAAFPVEKAMRLVNQYTFDELEHAMERLLEADVAMKTGADQNTEIDVLVAELSVRQRRQPARAA' A
#
# COMPACT_ATOMS: atom_id res chain seq x y z
N ASN A 1 18.00 10.06 3.90
CA ASN A 1 17.67 10.96 5.03
C ASN A 1 16.20 11.38 4.89
N LYS A 2 15.37 11.24 5.94
CA LYS A 2 13.92 11.49 5.88
C LYS A 2 13.55 12.96 5.58
N PHE A 3 14.36 13.92 6.03
CA PHE A 3 14.09 15.33 5.80
C PHE A 3 14.30 15.74 4.34
N ASP A 4 15.33 15.18 3.69
CA ASP A 4 15.62 15.44 2.27
C ASP A 4 14.50 14.90 1.38
N ILE A 5 14.04 13.67 1.64
CA ILE A 5 12.92 13.04 0.93
C ILE A 5 11.62 13.84 1.15
N ALA A 6 11.34 14.23 2.40
CA ALA A 6 10.16 15.02 2.73
C ALA A 6 10.13 16.36 1.98
N LYS A 7 11.27 17.07 1.95
CA LYS A 7 11.43 18.32 1.20
C LYS A 7 11.21 18.12 -0.29
N GLN A 8 11.78 17.07 -0.88
CA GLN A 8 11.66 16.79 -2.31
C GLN A 8 10.22 16.45 -2.71
N LEU A 9 9.49 15.72 -1.87
CA LEU A 9 8.13 15.27 -2.16
C LEU A 9 7.04 16.23 -1.65
N GLY A 10 7.40 17.33 -0.98
CA GLY A 10 6.44 18.28 -0.41
C GLY A 10 5.62 17.73 0.77
N TYR A 11 6.13 16.69 1.45
CA TYR A 11 5.47 16.10 2.63
C TYR A 11 6.12 16.57 3.93
N ALA A 12 5.38 16.43 5.04
CA ALA A 12 5.97 16.48 6.37
C ALA A 12 6.90 15.28 6.62
N ALA A 13 7.88 15.44 7.51
CA ALA A 13 8.85 14.39 7.81
C ALA A 13 8.20 13.13 8.45
N PHE A 14 7.13 13.30 9.24
CA PHE A 14 6.49 12.19 9.97
C PHE A 14 5.84 11.14 9.04
N PRO A 15 5.03 11.50 8.03
CA PRO A 15 4.56 10.54 7.02
C PRO A 15 5.69 9.82 6.28
N VAL A 16 6.76 10.53 5.92
CA VAL A 16 7.93 9.94 5.25
C VAL A 16 8.63 8.92 6.16
N GLU A 17 8.82 9.25 7.44
CA GLU A 17 9.37 8.32 8.42
C GLU A 17 8.50 7.07 8.60
N LYS A 18 7.17 7.21 8.57
CA LYS A 18 6.26 6.05 8.58
C LYS A 18 6.44 5.19 7.34
N ALA A 19 6.49 5.80 6.14
CA ALA A 19 6.69 5.08 4.88
C ALA A 19 8.05 4.36 4.85
N MET A 20 9.13 5.02 5.28
CA MET A 20 10.47 4.42 5.37
C MET A 20 10.54 3.21 6.31
N ARG A 21 9.70 3.14 7.35
CA ARG A 21 9.62 1.95 8.21
C ARG A 21 8.85 0.78 7.57
N LEU A 22 7.92 1.09 6.67
CA LEU A 22 7.08 0.10 6.00
C LEU A 22 7.73 -0.45 4.73
N VAL A 23 8.51 0.36 4.00
CA VAL A 23 9.06 -0.03 2.70
C VAL A 23 9.93 -1.29 2.75
N ASN A 24 10.59 -1.57 3.88
CA ASN A 24 11.40 -2.79 4.04
C ASN A 24 10.57 -4.08 4.16
N GLN A 25 9.25 -3.98 4.24
CA GLN A 25 8.33 -5.12 4.37
C GLN A 25 7.75 -5.56 3.02
N TYR A 26 8.05 -4.83 1.94
CA TYR A 26 7.49 -5.05 0.62
C TYR A 26 8.61 -5.03 -0.42
N THR A 27 8.51 -5.93 -1.37
CA THR A 27 9.27 -5.85 -2.62
C THR A 27 8.71 -4.74 -3.50
N PHE A 28 9.49 -4.28 -4.47
CA PHE A 28 9.04 -3.26 -5.42
C PHE A 28 7.81 -3.75 -6.22
N ASP A 29 7.85 -4.98 -6.72
CA ASP A 29 6.75 -5.62 -7.47
C ASP A 29 5.46 -5.69 -6.63
N GLU A 30 5.56 -5.93 -5.32
CA GLU A 30 4.39 -5.91 -4.44
C GLU A 30 3.79 -4.51 -4.27
N LEU A 31 4.63 -3.47 -4.22
CA LEU A 31 4.16 -2.08 -4.16
C LEU A 31 3.52 -1.64 -5.48
N GLU A 32 4.10 -2.05 -6.61
CA GLU A 32 3.55 -1.78 -7.94
C GLU A 32 2.18 -2.46 -8.11
N HIS A 33 2.08 -3.74 -7.77
CA HIS A 33 0.82 -4.46 -7.80
C HIS A 33 -0.25 -3.84 -6.89
N ALA A 34 0.13 -3.38 -5.68
CA ALA A 34 -0.80 -2.71 -4.79
C ALA A 34 -1.31 -1.39 -5.39
N MET A 35 -0.46 -0.65 -6.10
CA MET A 35 -0.83 0.58 -6.80
C MET A 35 -1.80 0.32 -7.96
N GLU A 36 -1.57 -0.74 -8.74
CA GLU A 36 -2.46 -1.16 -9.82
C GLU A 36 -3.86 -1.50 -9.29
N ARG A 37 -3.94 -2.31 -8.22
CA ARG A 37 -5.23 -2.68 -7.59
C ARG A 37 -5.97 -1.47 -7.03
N LEU A 38 -5.26 -0.50 -6.44
CA LEU A 38 -5.84 0.77 -5.99
C LEU A 38 -6.46 1.54 -7.16
N LEU A 39 -5.79 1.60 -8.30
CA LEU A 39 -6.29 2.30 -9.49
C LEU A 39 -7.52 1.59 -10.08
N GLU A 40 -7.49 0.26 -10.16
CA GLU A 40 -8.61 -0.53 -10.68
C GLU A 40 -9.87 -0.36 -9.81
N ALA A 41 -9.72 -0.38 -8.49
CA ALA A 41 -10.82 -0.12 -7.56
C ALA A 41 -11.38 1.31 -7.69
N ASP A 42 -10.50 2.32 -7.84
CA ASP A 42 -10.92 3.71 -8.07
C ASP A 42 -11.75 3.87 -9.35
N VAL A 43 -11.32 3.21 -10.44
CA VAL A 43 -12.08 3.19 -11.69
C VAL A 43 -13.44 2.53 -11.47
N ALA A 44 -13.48 1.32 -10.87
CA ALA A 44 -14.73 0.60 -10.63
C ALA A 44 -15.75 1.44 -9.83
N MET A 45 -15.29 2.06 -8.74
CA MET A 45 -16.10 2.94 -7.90
C MET A 45 -16.64 4.16 -8.65
N LYS A 46 -15.86 4.72 -9.58
CA LYS A 46 -16.28 5.86 -10.41
C LYS A 46 -17.19 5.47 -11.57
N THR A 47 -17.18 4.20 -11.99
CA THR A 47 -17.97 3.70 -13.12
C THR A 47 -19.24 2.96 -12.71
N GLY A 48 -19.62 3.01 -11.43
CA GLY A 48 -20.91 2.54 -10.95
C GLY A 48 -20.90 1.20 -10.20
N ALA A 49 -19.74 0.69 -9.82
CA ALA A 49 -19.66 -0.39 -8.84
C ALA A 49 -20.06 0.11 -7.44
N ASP A 50 -20.50 -0.80 -6.57
CA ASP A 50 -20.81 -0.47 -5.18
C ASP A 50 -19.52 -0.18 -4.40
N GLN A 51 -19.41 1.05 -3.87
CA GLN A 51 -18.18 1.53 -3.25
C GLN A 51 -17.77 0.72 -2.02
N ASN A 52 -18.72 0.31 -1.19
CA ASN A 52 -18.42 -0.45 0.03
C ASN A 52 -17.85 -1.82 -0.32
N THR A 53 -18.48 -2.48 -1.31
CA THR A 53 -18.02 -3.79 -1.81
C THR A 53 -16.61 -3.69 -2.41
N GLU A 54 -16.32 -2.69 -3.24
CA GLU A 54 -14.99 -2.52 -3.85
C GLU A 54 -13.90 -2.27 -2.79
N ILE A 55 -14.20 -1.47 -1.76
CA ILE A 55 -13.27 -1.23 -0.65
C ILE A 55 -13.02 -2.51 0.14
N ASP A 56 -14.06 -3.27 0.47
CA ASP A 56 -13.93 -4.52 1.22
C ASP A 56 -13.09 -5.56 0.47
N VAL A 57 -13.31 -5.70 -0.84
CA VAL A 57 -12.52 -6.59 -1.70
C VAL A 57 -11.06 -6.14 -1.75
N LEU A 58 -10.80 -4.85 -1.97
CA LEU A 58 -9.44 -4.30 -2.01
C LEU A 58 -8.69 -4.55 -0.68
N VAL A 59 -9.36 -4.30 0.45
CA VAL A 59 -8.78 -4.54 1.78
C VAL A 59 -8.46 -6.02 1.97
N ALA A 60 -9.37 -6.92 1.59
CA ALA A 60 -9.14 -8.36 1.69
C ALA A 60 -7.92 -8.80 0.86
N GLU A 61 -7.83 -8.35 -0.40
CA GLU A 61 -6.73 -8.70 -1.30
C GLU A 61 -5.36 -8.23 -0.80
N LEU A 62 -5.27 -6.97 -0.36
CA LEU A 62 -4.02 -6.39 0.13
C LEU A 62 -3.62 -6.94 1.51
N SER A 63 -4.58 -7.37 2.33
CA SER A 63 -4.32 -7.88 3.69
C SER A 63 -3.94 -9.36 3.75
N VAL A 64 -4.41 -10.20 2.81
CA VAL A 64 -4.13 -11.66 2.81
C VAL A 64 -2.64 -11.95 2.65
N ARG A 65 -1.88 -11.07 2.00
CA ARG A 65 -0.44 -11.25 1.77
C ARG A 65 0.43 -10.95 3.00
N GLN A 66 -0.03 -10.14 3.96
CA GLN A 66 0.68 -9.89 5.22
C GLN A 66 0.84 -11.16 6.09
N ARG A 67 0.02 -12.20 5.86
CA ARG A 67 0.07 -13.46 6.63
C ARG A 67 1.06 -14.49 6.10
N ARG A 68 1.68 -14.29 4.93
CA ARG A 68 2.70 -15.19 4.36
C ARG A 68 4.13 -14.76 4.75
N GLN A 69 4.39 -14.49 6.03
CA GLN A 69 5.73 -14.66 6.55
C GLN A 69 5.90 -16.13 6.94
N PRO A 70 6.93 -16.86 6.45
CA PRO A 70 7.23 -18.16 7.02
C PRO A 70 7.53 -17.96 8.51
N ALA A 71 6.95 -18.81 9.35
CA ALA A 71 7.34 -18.90 10.74
C ALA A 71 8.87 -18.92 10.80
N ARG A 72 9.47 -17.94 11.48
CA ARG A 72 10.90 -17.91 11.77
C ARG A 72 11.30 -19.31 12.24
N ALA A 73 12.12 -19.99 11.44
CA ALA A 73 12.79 -21.20 11.87
C ALA A 73 13.63 -20.85 13.11
N ALA A 74 13.58 -21.77 14.08
CA ALA A 74 14.17 -21.66 15.41
C ALA A 74 15.69 -21.50 15.39
#